data_AF-A0A2S6TYN8-F1
#
_entry.id   AF-A0A2S6TYN8-F1
#
_cell.length_a   1.000
_cell.length_b   1.000
_cell.length_c   1.000
_cell.angle_alpha   90.00
_cell.angle_beta   90.00
_cell.angle_gamma   90.00
#
_symmetry.space_group_name_H-M   'P 1'
#
loop_
_entity.id
_entity.type
_entity.pdbx_description
1 polymer ?
#
loop_
_entity_poly.entity_id
_entity_poly.type
_entity_poly.pdbx_seq_one_letter_code
_entity_poly.pdbx_strand_id
1 'polypeptide(L)'
;LTAFFCYNPDGRLGAIVYEVHNTHKERHWYVLPVEKDNVKLIKQTCSKEFYVSPFLPMDCIYAFKVLPPNKTVKITINERDTDGPVLSATFTGMRSPFNSFGLIKAALLYPFMTLKVIVGIHFEALILFLKRVPYFPHKAKDC
;
A
#
# COMPACT_ATOMS: atom_id res chain seq x y z
N LEU A 1 2.20 -3.96 -1.49
CA LEU A 1 0.83 -3.51 -1.82
C LEU A 1 0.61 -3.75 -3.30
N THR A 2 -0.45 -4.48 -3.64
CA THR A 2 -0.98 -4.57 -5.00
C THR A 2 -2.36 -3.92 -4.97
N ALA A 3 -2.68 -3.07 -5.96
CA ALA A 3 -3.97 -2.40 -6.05
C ALA A 3 -4.68 -2.80 -7.35
N PHE A 4 -5.88 -3.35 -7.23
CA PHE A 4 -6.73 -3.72 -8.36
C PHE A 4 -7.88 -2.72 -8.47
N PHE A 5 -8.08 -2.19 -9.68
CA PHE A 5 -9.15 -1.24 -9.98
C PHE A 5 -10.29 -2.01 -10.67
N CYS A 6 -11.41 -2.15 -9.99
CA CYS A 6 -12.55 -2.96 -10.45
C CYS A 6 -13.56 -2.09 -11.19
N TYR A 7 -13.60 -2.21 -12.52
CA TYR A 7 -14.52 -1.46 -13.38
C TYR A 7 -15.77 -2.30 -13.68
N ASN A 8 -16.93 -1.64 -13.62
CA ASN A 8 -18.20 -2.17 -14.07
C ASN A 8 -18.23 -2.31 -15.61
N PRO A 9 -19.17 -3.09 -16.18
CA PRO A 9 -19.32 -3.24 -17.63
C PRO A 9 -19.53 -1.91 -18.38
N ASP A 10 -20.08 -0.90 -17.70
CA ASP A 10 -20.29 0.45 -18.24
C ASP A 10 -19.03 1.35 -18.17
N GLY A 11 -17.90 0.80 -17.69
CA GLY A 11 -16.63 1.51 -17.57
C GLY A 11 -16.48 2.36 -16.30
N ARG A 12 -17.49 2.40 -15.42
CA ARG A 12 -17.38 3.11 -14.13
C ARG A 12 -16.56 2.30 -13.14
N LEU A 13 -15.70 2.98 -12.37
CA LEU A 13 -14.93 2.32 -11.31
C LEU A 13 -15.82 2.07 -10.09
N GLY A 14 -16.12 0.81 -9.80
CA GLY A 14 -17.03 0.43 -8.71
C GLY A 14 -16.33 0.14 -7.39
N ALA A 15 -15.10 -0.40 -7.42
CA ALA A 15 -14.34 -0.72 -6.21
C ALA A 15 -12.83 -0.69 -6.46
N ILE A 16 -12.06 -0.59 -5.38
CA ILE A 16 -10.60 -0.79 -5.37
C ILE A 16 -10.29 -1.89 -4.36
N VAL A 17 -9.53 -2.89 -4.78
CA VAL A 17 -9.03 -3.96 -3.92
C VAL A 17 -7.56 -3.71 -3.61
N TYR A 18 -7.23 -3.58 -2.34
CA TYR A 18 -5.86 -3.44 -1.85
C TYR A 18 -5.40 -4.75 -1.25
N GLU A 19 -4.46 -5.41 -1.93
CA GLU A 19 -3.77 -6.57 -1.41
C GLU A 19 -2.48 -6.16 -0.69
N VAL A 20 -2.45 -6.47 0.60
CA VAL A 20 -1.34 -6.15 1.49
C VAL A 20 -0.65 -7.44 1.90
N HIS A 21 0.68 -7.41 1.86
CA HIS A 21 1.54 -8.50 2.33
C HIS A 21 2.38 -7.98 3.49
N ASN A 22 2.73 -8.86 4.42
CA ASN A 22 3.66 -8.54 5.50
C ASN A 22 4.96 -9.37 5.40
N THR A 23 5.93 -9.03 6.25
CA THR A 23 7.21 -9.76 6.33
C THR A 23 7.09 -11.18 6.89
N HIS A 24 5.90 -11.58 7.36
CA HIS A 24 5.58 -12.92 7.86
C HIS A 24 4.96 -13.83 6.78
N LYS A 25 4.99 -13.43 5.51
CA LYS A 25 4.41 -14.15 4.36
C LYS A 25 2.88 -14.29 4.42
N GLU A 26 2.21 -13.48 5.23
CA GLU A 26 0.76 -13.41 5.29
C GLU A 26 0.24 -12.41 4.24
N ARG A 27 -1.03 -12.53 3.88
CA ARG A 27 -1.73 -11.62 2.96
C ARG A 27 -3.11 -11.25 3.47
N HIS A 28 -3.54 -10.05 3.15
CA HIS A 28 -4.89 -9.55 3.46
C HIS A 28 -5.41 -8.64 2.35
N TRP A 29 -6.72 -8.67 2.15
CA TRP A 29 -7.41 -7.90 1.10
C TRP A 29 -8.38 -6.91 1.72
N TYR A 30 -8.18 -5.62 1.44
CA TYR A 30 -9.18 -4.59 1.72
C TYR A 30 -9.96 -4.30 0.44
N VAL A 31 -11.26 -4.59 0.44
CA VAL A 31 -12.16 -4.33 -0.69
C VAL A 31 -13.00 -3.11 -0.36
N LEU A 32 -12.69 -1.97 -0.98
CA LEU A 32 -13.37 -0.70 -0.67
C LEU A 32 -14.20 -0.24 -1.88
N PRO A 33 -15.52 0.01 -1.70
CA PRO A 33 -16.37 0.51 -2.77
C PRO A 33 -16.03 1.97 -3.10
N VAL A 34 -16.28 2.37 -4.34
CA VAL A 34 -16.16 3.76 -4.79
C VAL A 34 -17.56 4.37 -4.81
N GLU A 35 -17.88 5.19 -3.82
CA GLU A 35 -19.24 5.71 -3.60
C GLU A 35 -19.68 6.78 -4.62
N LYS A 36 -18.73 7.47 -5.26
CA LYS A 36 -19.00 8.58 -6.18
C LYS A 36 -18.43 8.29 -7.55
N ASP A 37 -19.30 8.37 -8.55
CA ASP A 37 -18.92 8.28 -9.94
C ASP A 37 -18.07 9.49 -10.39
N ASN A 38 -17.13 9.23 -11.30
CA ASN A 38 -16.33 10.26 -12.00
C ASN A 38 -15.48 11.20 -11.12
N VAL A 39 -15.05 10.76 -9.93
CA VAL A 39 -14.15 11.56 -9.11
C VAL A 39 -12.70 11.37 -9.55
N LYS A 40 -12.03 12.47 -9.92
CA LYS A 40 -10.58 12.48 -10.25
C LYS A 40 -9.71 11.98 -9.09
N LEU A 41 -10.18 12.11 -7.85
CA LEU A 41 -9.49 11.70 -6.64
C LEU A 41 -10.44 10.93 -5.71
N ILE A 42 -10.18 9.64 -5.56
CA ILE A 42 -10.96 8.76 -4.70
C ILE A 42 -10.41 8.83 -3.28
N LYS A 43 -11.30 8.99 -2.31
CA LYS A 43 -10.98 8.96 -0.88
C LYS A 43 -11.73 7.81 -0.25
N GLN A 44 -11.01 6.90 0.39
CA GLN A 44 -11.59 5.74 1.05
C GLN A 44 -10.95 5.59 2.43
N THR A 45 -11.71 5.06 3.38
CA THR A 45 -11.23 4.83 4.75
C THR A 45 -11.66 3.46 5.23
N CYS A 46 -10.78 2.79 5.97
CA CYS A 46 -11.10 1.55 6.67
C CYS A 46 -10.24 1.42 7.93
N SER A 47 -10.71 0.64 8.89
CA SER A 47 -9.90 0.23 10.04
C SER A 47 -8.74 -0.66 9.58
N LYS A 48 -7.61 -0.56 10.26
CA LYS A 48 -6.47 -1.45 10.06
C LYS A 48 -6.76 -2.78 10.74
N GLU A 49 -6.81 -3.84 9.95
CA GLU A 49 -7.10 -5.20 10.44
C GLU A 49 -5.94 -6.18 10.20
N PHE A 50 -4.84 -5.69 9.63
CA PHE A 50 -3.70 -6.50 9.22
C PHE A 50 -2.38 -5.99 9.79
N TYR A 51 -1.63 -6.89 10.40
CA TYR A 51 -0.33 -6.58 10.98
C TYR A 51 0.73 -6.49 9.88
N VAL A 52 1.28 -5.29 9.71
CA VAL A 52 2.27 -4.99 8.65
C VAL A 52 3.62 -4.54 9.18
N SER A 53 3.70 -4.07 10.42
CA SER A 53 4.93 -3.56 11.04
C SER A 53 4.86 -3.69 12.56
N PRO A 54 5.96 -4.07 13.23
CA PRO A 54 6.05 -4.08 14.69
C PRO A 54 6.08 -2.69 15.32
N PHE A 55 6.26 -1.62 14.54
CA PHE A 55 6.36 -0.26 15.07
C PHE A 55 5.09 0.57 14.83
N LEU A 56 4.00 -0.07 14.40
CA LEU A 56 2.73 0.59 14.13
C LEU A 56 1.64 -0.06 14.99
N PRO A 57 0.84 0.73 15.71
CA PRO A 57 -0.28 0.20 16.48
C PRO A 57 -1.31 -0.48 15.56
N MET A 58 -2.07 -1.43 16.11
CA MET A 58 -3.16 -2.08 15.36
C MET A 58 -4.42 -1.21 15.33
N ASP A 59 -4.65 -0.41 16.37
CA ASP A 59 -5.77 0.51 16.47
C ASP A 59 -5.51 1.80 15.65
N CYS A 60 -5.53 1.62 14.33
CA CYS A 60 -5.31 2.68 13.35
C CYS A 60 -6.41 2.67 12.29
N ILE A 61 -6.59 3.82 11.65
CA ILE A 61 -7.43 3.98 10.48
C ILE A 61 -6.54 4.24 9.27
N TYR A 62 -6.75 3.48 8.19
CA TYR A 62 -6.21 3.78 6.88
C TYR A 62 -7.10 4.78 6.15
N ALA A 63 -6.50 5.87 5.68
CA ALA A 63 -7.13 6.84 4.80
C ALA A 63 -6.40 6.85 3.45
N PHE A 64 -7.03 6.20 2.46
CA PHE A 64 -6.57 6.12 1.09
C PHE A 64 -6.96 7.37 0.31
N LYS A 65 -6.02 7.89 -0.46
CA LYS A 65 -6.23 8.89 -1.50
C LYS A 65 -5.68 8.33 -2.81
N VAL A 66 -6.55 8.06 -3.76
CA VAL A 66 -6.19 7.39 -5.02
C VAL A 66 -6.54 8.26 -6.21
N LEU A 67 -5.54 8.49 -7.05
CA LEU A 67 -5.70 8.94 -8.43
C LEU A 67 -5.68 7.68 -9.31
N PRO A 68 -6.84 7.25 -9.85
CA PRO A 68 -6.92 6.07 -10.70
C PRO A 68 -5.98 6.14 -11.91
N PRO A 69 -5.53 4.99 -12.43
CA PRO A 69 -4.53 4.95 -13.48
C PRO A 69 -5.01 5.64 -14.77
N ASN A 70 -4.27 6.65 -15.21
CA ASN A 70 -4.37 7.22 -16.55
C ASN A 70 -2.96 7.35 -17.15
N LYS A 71 -2.45 8.57 -17.35
CA LYS A 71 -1.02 8.79 -17.65
C LYS A 71 -0.14 8.54 -16.43
N THR A 72 -0.69 8.80 -15.25
CA THR A 72 -0.07 8.55 -13.96
C THR A 72 -1.05 7.82 -13.05
N VAL A 73 -0.51 7.16 -12.04
CA VAL A 73 -1.25 6.58 -10.93
C VAL A 73 -0.63 7.10 -9.64
N LYS A 74 -1.45 7.44 -8.66
CA LYS A 74 -0.98 7.84 -7.33
C LYS A 74 -1.86 7.20 -6.27
N ILE A 75 -1.23 6.52 -5.32
CA ILE A 75 -1.90 5.92 -4.17
C ILE A 75 -1.19 6.44 -2.93
N THR A 76 -1.88 7.22 -2.13
CA THR A 76 -1.39 7.68 -0.82
C THR A 76 -2.21 7.00 0.27
N ILE A 77 -1.53 6.36 1.22
CA ILE A 77 -2.10 5.73 2.40
C ILE A 77 -1.63 6.55 3.60
N ASN A 78 -2.56 7.19 4.29
CA ASN A 78 -2.27 7.85 5.56
C ASN A 78 -2.86 6.98 6.68
N GLU A 79 -2.00 6.50 7.55
CA GLU A 79 -2.37 5.80 8.76
C GLU A 79 -2.46 6.81 9.90
N ARG A 80 -3.58 6.77 10.62
CA ARG A 80 -3.87 7.66 11.76
C ARG A 80 -4.30 6.85 12.96
N ASP A 81 -3.82 7.22 14.14
CA ASP A 81 -4.30 6.73 15.43
C ASP A 81 -5.15 7.83 16.11
N THR A 82 -5.45 7.66 17.40
CA THR A 82 -6.20 8.65 18.21
C THR A 82 -5.46 9.97 18.38
N ASP A 83 -4.12 9.95 18.31
CA ASP A 83 -3.26 11.09 18.61
C ASP A 83 -2.87 11.86 17.35
N GLY A 84 -3.00 11.25 16.17
CA GLY A 84 -2.84 11.92 14.88
C GLY A 84 -2.27 11.04 13.77
N PRO A 85 -1.58 11.63 12.78
CA PRO A 85 -0.96 10.87 11.70
C PRO A 85 0.29 10.12 12.16
N VAL A 86 0.28 8.80 11.98
CA VAL A 86 1.37 7.89 12.36
C VAL A 86 2.30 7.64 11.18
N LEU A 87 1.73 7.38 10.00
CA LEU A 87 2.50 7.04 8.80
C LEU A 87 1.82 7.59 7.55
N SER A 88 2.62 8.06 6.60
CA SER A 88 2.16 8.38 5.25
C SER A 88 3.03 7.65 4.23
N ALA A 89 2.42 6.74 3.47
CA ALA A 89 3.08 6.03 2.38
C ALA A 89 2.46 6.47 1.05
N THR A 90 3.29 6.86 0.08
CA THR A 90 2.82 7.26 -1.25
C THR A 90 3.53 6.49 -2.34
N PHE A 91 2.74 5.82 -3.17
CA PHE A 91 3.18 5.25 -4.43
C PHE A 91 2.78 6.19 -5.57
N THR A 92 3.71 6.49 -6.47
CA THR A 92 3.45 7.23 -7.71
C THR A 92 4.08 6.48 -8.87
N GLY A 93 3.30 6.25 -9.93
CA GLY A 93 3.75 5.57 -11.13
C GLY A 93 3.37 6.36 -12.39
N MET A 94 4.22 6.28 -13.41
CA MET A 94 3.91 6.76 -14.76
C MET A 94 3.58 5.57 -15.65
N ARG A 95 2.53 5.70 -16.47
CA ARG A 95 2.13 4.64 -17.38
C ARG A 95 3.15 4.52 -18.51
N SER A 96 3.64 3.31 -18.71
CA SER A 96 4.42 2.92 -19.88
C SER A 96 3.63 1.92 -20.73
N PRO A 97 3.89 1.85 -22.05
CA PRO A 97 3.33 0.80 -22.89
C PRO A 97 3.78 -0.58 -22.41
N PHE A 98 2.86 -1.55 -22.43
CA PHE A 98 3.17 -2.94 -22.12
C PHE A 98 3.72 -3.63 -23.37
N ASN A 99 5.03 -3.54 -23.57
CA ASN A 99 5.71 -4.20 -24.69
C ASN A 99 7.01 -4.88 -24.21
N SER A 100 7.49 -5.85 -25.00
CA SER A 100 8.65 -6.67 -24.64
C SER A 100 9.90 -5.83 -24.37
N PHE A 101 10.13 -4.77 -25.15
CA PHE A 101 11.26 -3.87 -24.96
C PHE A 101 11.20 -3.14 -23.61
N GLY A 102 10.03 -2.65 -23.22
CA GLY A 102 9.79 -2.00 -21.93
C GLY A 102 10.01 -2.95 -20.76
N LEU A 103 9.59 -4.20 -20.89
CA LEU A 103 9.81 -5.24 -19.87
C LEU A 103 11.29 -5.59 -19.72
N ILE A 104 12.01 -5.80 -20.82
CA ILE A 104 13.46 -6.07 -20.80
C ILE A 104 14.23 -4.89 -20.20
N LYS A 105 13.90 -3.67 -20.64
CA LYS A 105 14.49 -2.43 -20.10
C LYS A 105 14.24 -2.32 -18.59
N ALA A 106 13.03 -2.59 -18.12
CA ALA A 106 12.71 -2.58 -16.69
C ALA A 106 13.50 -3.66 -15.92
N ALA A 107 13.60 -4.88 -16.45
CA ALA A 107 14.38 -5.95 -15.83
C ALA A 107 15.87 -5.59 -15.68
N LEU A 108 16.45 -4.93 -16.69
CA LEU A 108 17.86 -4.49 -16.67
C LEU A 108 18.10 -3.25 -15.79
N LEU A 109 17.12 -2.35 -15.66
CA LEU A 109 17.23 -1.16 -14.80
C LEU A 109 17.09 -1.48 -13.31
N TYR A 110 16.36 -2.54 -12.97
CA TYR A 110 15.97 -2.84 -11.60
C TYR A 110 16.37 -4.25 -11.09
N PRO A 111 17.54 -4.82 -11.45
CA PRO A 111 17.88 -6.20 -11.08
C PRO A 111 18.03 -6.40 -9.57
N PHE A 112 18.51 -5.37 -8.84
CA PHE A 112 18.71 -5.42 -7.39
C PHE A 112 17.67 -4.62 -6.60
N MET A 113 16.55 -4.24 -7.22
CA MET A 113 15.54 -3.41 -6.56
C MET A 113 14.97 -4.13 -5.33
N THR A 114 14.63 -5.41 -5.46
CA THR A 114 14.11 -6.23 -4.37
C THR A 114 15.09 -6.28 -3.19
N LEU A 115 16.39 -6.50 -3.46
CA LEU A 115 17.42 -6.53 -2.42
C LEU A 115 17.54 -5.16 -1.73
N LYS A 116 17.55 -4.07 -2.50
CA LYS A 116 17.59 -2.71 -1.96
C LYS A 116 16.40 -2.41 -1.04
N VAL A 117 15.20 -2.85 -1.41
CA VAL A 117 14.00 -2.68 -0.56
C VAL A 117 14.12 -3.47 0.73
N ILE A 118 14.52 -4.74 0.66
CA ILE A 118 14.67 -5.58 1.85
C ILE A 118 15.69 -4.96 2.80
N VAL A 119 16.88 -4.60 2.30
CA VAL A 119 17.92 -3.94 3.11
C VAL A 119 17.41 -2.63 3.69
N GLY A 120 16.70 -1.81 2.91
CA GLY A 120 16.12 -0.56 3.38
C GLY A 120 15.11 -0.75 4.52
N ILE A 121 14.23 -1.77 4.42
CA ILE A 121 13.25 -2.09 5.47
C ILE A 121 13.96 -2.49 6.77
N HIS A 122 14.96 -3.37 6.68
CA HIS A 122 15.71 -3.81 7.86
C HIS A 122 16.54 -2.70 8.49
N PHE A 123 17.14 -1.83 7.67
CA PHE A 123 17.92 -0.69 8.14
C PHE A 123 17.03 0.33 8.88
N GLU A 124 15.87 0.66 8.33
CA GLU A 124 14.92 1.56 9.00
C GLU A 124 14.38 0.94 10.30
N ALA A 125 14.08 -0.37 10.29
CA ALA A 125 13.67 -1.08 11.50
C ALA A 125 14.74 -1.03 12.60
N LEU A 126 16.02 -1.15 12.24
CA LEU A 126 17.14 -0.98 13.19
C LEU A 126 17.20 0.44 13.74
N ILE A 127 17.02 1.46 12.89
CA ILE A 127 17.00 2.87 13.33
C ILE A 127 15.83 3.11 14.31
N LEU A 128 14.64 2.62 14.01
CA LEU A 128 13.47 2.75 14.89
C LEU A 128 13.68 2.04 16.23
N PHE A 129 14.31 0.87 16.19
CA PHE A 129 14.69 0.14 17.40
C PHE A 129 15.70 0.93 18.25
N LEU A 130 16.73 1.51 17.63
CA LEU A 130 17.70 2.37 18.31
C LEU A 130 17.06 3.65 18.89
N LYS A 131 16.04 4.19 18.22
CA LYS A 131 15.21 5.30 18.70
C LYS A 131 14.21 4.90 19.80
N ARG A 132 14.17 3.62 20.21
CA ARG A 132 13.27 3.07 21.23
C ARG A 132 11.78 3.32 20.92
N VAL A 133 11.42 3.29 19.65
CA VAL A 133 10.01 3.34 19.25
C VAL A 133 9.28 2.11 19.83
N PRO A 134 8.05 2.26 20.36
CA PRO A 134 7.29 1.15 20.91
C PRO A 134 7.20 -0.04 19.95
N TYR A 135 7.46 -1.24 20.47
CA TYR A 135 7.39 -2.49 19.75
C TYR A 135 6.08 -3.21 20.09
N PHE A 136 5.28 -3.49 19.06
CA PHE A 136 4.04 -4.23 19.14
C PHE A 136 4.27 -5.63 18.54
N PRO A 137 4.23 -6.71 19.34
CA PRO A 137 4.45 -8.06 18.82
C PRO A 137 3.32 -8.49 17.89
N HIS A 138 3.66 -9.23 16.84
CA HIS A 138 2.67 -9.92 16.01
C HIS A 138 1.92 -10.93 16.89
N LYS A 139 0.59 -10.88 16.83
CA LYS A 139 -0.28 -11.93 17.33
C LYS A 139 -0.86 -12.62 16.12
N ALA A 140 -0.54 -13.90 15.93
CA ALA A 140 -1.21 -14.70 14.92
C ALA A 140 -2.73 -14.63 15.19
N LYS A 141 -3.52 -14.39 14.15
CA LYS A 141 -4.98 -14.55 14.27
C LYS A 141 -5.23 -16.03 14.50
N ASP A 142 -5.82 -16.38 15.63
CA ASP A 142 -6.41 -17.71 15.83
C ASP A 142 -7.48 -17.91 14.74
N CYS A 143 -7.36 -18.99 13.99
CA CYS A 143 -8.29 -19.37 12.92
C CYS A 143 -9.68 -19.71 13.45
#